data_AF-W9ADM4-F1
#
_entry.id   AF-W9ADM4-F1
#
_cell.length_a   1.000
_cell.length_b   1.000
_cell.length_c   1.000
_cell.angle_alpha   90.00
_cell.angle_beta   90.00
_cell.angle_gamma   90.00
#
_symmetry.space_group_name_H-M   'P 1'
#
loop_
_entity.id
_entity.type
_entity.pdbx_description
1 polymer ?
#
loop_
_entity_poly.entity_id
_entity_poly.type
_entity_poly.pdbx_seq_one_letter_code
_entity_poly.pdbx_strand_id
1 'polypeptide(L)' 'MKKDDIIIYACVITGAGVGLLFDNAFPGVLIGLGIGYVFKILLFNNKNE' A
#
# COMPACT_ATOMS: atom_id res chain seq x y z
N MET A 1 0.93 -12.68 -11.77
CA MET A 1 0.92 -11.93 -10.49
C MET A 1 2.33 -11.92 -9.94
N LYS A 2 3.07 -10.81 -10.09
CA LYS A 2 4.43 -10.71 -9.55
C LYS A 2 4.33 -10.58 -8.03
N LYS A 3 5.18 -11.30 -7.29
CA LYS A 3 5.17 -11.29 -5.82
C LYS A 3 5.38 -9.88 -5.26
N ASP A 4 5.99 -8.98 -6.01
CA ASP A 4 6.26 -7.59 -5.60
C ASP A 4 4.99 -6.74 -5.40
N ASP A 5 3.88 -7.07 -6.07
CA ASP A 5 2.62 -6.33 -5.91
C ASP A 5 1.84 -6.75 -4.65
N ILE A 6 2.27 -7.82 -3.96
CA ILE A 6 1.63 -8.29 -2.72
C ILE A 6 1.76 -7.27 -1.58
N ILE A 7 2.84 -6.49 -1.57
CA ILE A 7 3.07 -5.42 -0.61
C ILE A 7 2.06 -4.29 -0.81
N ILE A 8 1.79 -3.91 -2.06
CA ILE A 8 0.77 -2.90 -2.37
C ILE A 8 -0.60 -3.41 -1.96
N TYR A 9 -0.92 -4.66 -2.26
CA TYR A 9 -2.21 -5.25 -1.92
C TYR A 9 -2.45 -5.28 -0.40
N ALA A 10 -1.44 -5.68 0.37
CA ALA A 10 -1.49 -5.66 1.83
C ALA A 10 -1.70 -4.23 2.37
N CYS A 11 -0.96 -3.25 1.84
CA CYS A 11 -1.05 -1.86 2.28
C CYS A 11 -2.39 -1.21 1.93
N VAL A 12 -2.97 -1.57 0.78
CA VAL A 12 -4.32 -1.13 0.38
C VAL A 12 -5.39 -1.73 1.28
N ILE A 13 -5.30 -3.02 1.61
CA ILE A 13 -6.27 -3.67 2.51
C ILE A 13 -6.21 -3.06 3.91
N THR A 14 -5.01 -2.86 4.46
CA THR A 14 -4.87 -2.23 5.79
C THR A 14 -5.30 -0.76 5.76
N GLY A 15 -4.99 -0.01 4.69
CA GLY A 15 -5.46 1.36 4.50
C GLY A 15 -6.99 1.45 4.40
N ALA A 16 -7.63 0.52 3.69
CA ALA A 16 -9.09 0.41 3.63
C ALA A 16 -9.68 0.10 5.00
N GLY A 17 -9.08 -0.86 5.72
CA GLY A 17 -9.49 -1.25 7.07
C GLY A 17 -9.42 -0.10 8.06
N VAL A 18 -8.33 0.69 8.03
CA VAL A 18 -8.21 1.91 8.85
C VAL A 18 -9.20 2.98 8.39
N GLY A 19 -9.35 3.21 7.08
CA GLY A 19 -10.30 4.20 6.55
C GLY A 19 -11.76 3.91 6.92
N LEU A 20 -12.14 2.62 6.98
CA LEU A 20 -13.46 2.19 7.44
C LEU A 20 -13.72 2.57 8.91
N LEU A 21 -12.70 2.61 9.77
CA LEU A 21 -12.85 3.03 11.17
C LEU A 21 -13.15 4.53 11.32
N PHE A 22 -12.83 5.33 10.31
CA PHE A 22 -13.06 6.78 10.29
C PHE A 22 -14.26 7.17 9.41
N ASP A 23 -15.15 6.22 9.07
CA ASP A 23 -16.27 6.39 8.13
C ASP A 23 -15.85 6.91 6.74
N ASN A 24 -14.56 6.80 6.42
CA ASN A 24 -13.99 7.37 5.21
C ASN A 24 -13.03 6.36 4.55
N ALA A 25 -13.63 5.27 4.06
CA ALA A 25 -12.91 4.16 3.45
C ALA A 25 -12.12 4.58 2.19
N PHE A 26 -12.68 5.50 1.39
CA PHE A 26 -12.07 5.93 0.14
C PHE A 26 -10.70 6.61 0.32
N PRO A 27 -10.54 7.64 1.20
CA PRO A 27 -9.23 8.21 1.46
C PRO A 27 -8.27 7.22 2.14
N GLY A 28 -8.76 6.29 2.98
CA GLY A 28 -7.91 5.26 3.58
C GLY A 28 -7.28 4.32 2.54
N VAL A 29 -8.05 3.89 1.53
CA VAL A 29 -7.56 3.11 0.39
C VAL A 29 -6.50 3.88 -0.40
N LEU A 30 -6.72 5.17 -0.65
CA LEU A 30 -5.78 6.03 -1.38
C LEU A 30 -4.45 6.21 -0.62
N ILE A 31 -4.52 6.39 0.70
CA ILE A 31 -3.34 6.46 1.55
C ILE A 31 -2.58 5.12 1.53
N GLY A 32 -3.29 4.00 1.66
CA GLY A 32 -2.69 2.66 1.58
C GLY A 32 -2.04 2.36 0.24
N LEU A 33 -2.65 2.80 -0.86
CA LEU A 33 -2.08 2.69 -2.21
C LEU A 33 -0.81 3.54 -2.34
N GLY A 34 -0.84 4.79 -1.86
CA GLY A 34 0.30 5.70 -1.88
C GLY A 34 1.49 5.16 -1.09
N ILE A 35 1.25 4.68 0.15
CA ILE A 35 2.29 4.08 0.99
C ILE A 35 2.84 2.80 0.34
N GLY A 36 1.97 1.95 -0.21
CA GLY A 36 2.38 0.72 -0.89
C GLY A 36 3.32 0.98 -2.09
N TYR A 37 3.06 2.03 -2.88
CA TYR A 37 3.93 2.42 -3.98
C TYR A 37 5.26 3.02 -3.52
N VAL A 38 5.26 3.87 -2.49
CA VAL A 38 6.48 4.41 -1.90
C VAL A 38 7.36 3.28 -1.36
N PHE A 39 6.75 2.32 -0.66
CA PHE A 39 7.46 1.15 -0.14
C PHE A 39 8.00 0.28 -1.26
N LYS A 40 7.22 0.04 -2.33
CA LYS A 40 7.68 -0.68 -3.51
C LYS A 40 8.88 0.01 -4.15
N ILE A 41 8.84 1.34 -4.32
CA ILE A 41 9.96 2.10 -4.89
C ILE A 41 11.19 1.99 -4.00
N LEU A 42 11.05 2.19 -2.68
CA LEU A 42 12.14 2.11 -1.73
C LEU A 42 12.81 0.73 -1.71
N LEU A 43 12.00 -0.34 -1.66
CA LEU A 43 12.48 -1.72 -1.57
C LEU A 43 13.02 -2.22 -2.93
N PHE A 44 12.43 -1.78 -4.05
CA PHE A 44 12.94 -2.10 -5.39
C PHE A 44 14.25 -1.37 -5.70
N ASN A 45 14.43 -0.14 -5.21
CA ASN A 45 15.69 0.59 -5.32
C ASN A 45 16.80 -0.09 -4.50
N ASN A 46 16.47 -0.62 -3.33
CA ASN A 46 17.43 -1.32 -2.47
C ASN A 46 17.86 -2.71 -3.00
N LYS A 47 17.08 -3.29 -3.92
CA LYS A 47 17.40 -4.57 -4.56
C LYS A 47 18.36 -4.44 -5.76
N ASN A 48 18.77 -3.21 -6.10
CA ASN A 48 19.74 -2.89 -7.15
C ASN A 48 21.09 -2.42 -6.59
N GLU A 49 21.42 -2.74 -5.34
CA GLU A 49 22.78 -2.63 -4.77
C GLU A 49 23.36 -4.03 -4.49
#